data_AF-A0A381X458-F1
#
_entry.id   AF-A0A381X458-F1
#
_cell.length_a   1.000
_cell.length_b   1.000
_cell.length_c   1.000
_cell.angle_alpha   90.00
_cell.angle_beta   90.00
_cell.angle_gamma   90.00
#
_symmetry.space_group_name_H-M   'P 1'
#
loop_
_entity.id
_entity.type
_entity.pdbx_description
1 polymer ?
#
loop_
_entity_poly.entity_id
_entity_poly.type
_entity_poly.pdbx_seq_one_letter_code
_entity_poly.pdbx_strand_id
1 'polypeptide(L)'
;DEAGVDKQVLTFTAPGTSIESPERAAELATIVNDGLASARDRHPERFTALAHLPLNNPQAALGELDRVLDELNFPGVMLYSNASGVPLADERFWPVYERADQAEAIIYIHPTYPLGVEAMEEYMLMPLVGFLMDTTLATAHLIYAGVPERFPRIRWALCHTGGAIPFLAERLDRGFEAYSRCRSNISRLPSEYLRDFYYDTVNFDPACLKLALDFAGVGRIVAGSDYPHMIGSLGKMKSSISALGLSMEEEEAVMSGNARGLLGL
;
A
#
# COMPACT_ATOMS: atom_id res chain seq x y z
N ASP A 1 7.70 22.46 0.93
CA ASP A 1 8.72 23.45 0.53
C ASP A 1 9.97 23.37 1.37
N GLU A 2 9.90 23.56 2.69
CA GLU A 2 11.08 23.49 3.58
C GLU A 2 11.89 22.20 3.41
N ALA A 3 11.22 21.04 3.34
CA ALA A 3 11.89 19.76 3.14
C ALA A 3 12.38 19.52 1.69
N GLY A 4 12.10 20.41 0.75
CA GLY A 4 12.40 20.23 -0.68
C GLY A 4 11.71 18.99 -1.27
N VAL A 5 10.40 18.83 -1.02
CA VAL A 5 9.56 17.80 -1.63
C VAL A 5 8.66 18.46 -2.67
N ASP A 6 8.82 18.02 -3.92
CA ASP A 6 8.14 18.61 -5.07
C ASP A 6 6.69 18.14 -5.16
N LYS A 7 6.43 16.84 -5.05
CA LYS A 7 5.09 16.26 -5.16
C LYS A 7 4.81 15.25 -4.05
N GLN A 8 3.57 15.22 -3.57
CA GLN A 8 3.07 14.22 -2.63
C GLN A 8 1.88 13.45 -3.24
N VAL A 9 1.85 12.15 -2.98
CA VAL A 9 0.68 11.31 -3.24
C VAL A 9 -0.16 11.29 -1.97
N LEU A 10 -1.31 11.96 -2.01
CA LEU A 10 -2.21 12.05 -0.87
C LEU A 10 -3.03 10.77 -0.73
N THR A 11 -3.22 10.33 0.51
CA THR A 11 -4.12 9.23 0.86
C THR A 11 -4.94 9.62 2.09
N PHE A 12 -6.08 8.97 2.28
CA PHE A 12 -6.89 9.20 3.47
C PHE A 12 -6.31 8.41 4.65
N THR A 13 -6.22 9.02 5.84
CA THR A 13 -5.61 8.38 7.03
C THR A 13 -6.50 7.28 7.62
N ALA A 14 -5.87 6.27 8.22
CA ALA A 14 -6.55 5.28 9.06
C ALA A 14 -7.36 5.99 10.17
N PRO A 15 -8.54 5.47 10.55
CA PRO A 15 -9.07 4.14 10.21
C PRO A 15 -9.96 4.09 8.97
N GLY A 16 -9.99 5.13 8.14
CA GLY A 16 -10.86 5.19 6.98
C GLY A 16 -12.35 5.34 7.35
N THR A 17 -13.22 5.09 6.37
CA THR A 17 -14.68 5.25 6.55
C THR A 17 -15.39 3.95 6.98
N SER A 18 -14.71 2.80 6.95
CA SER A 18 -15.31 1.49 7.25
C SER A 18 -15.62 1.25 8.73
N ILE A 19 -15.33 2.23 9.60
CA ILE A 19 -15.80 2.25 11.00
C ILE A 19 -17.29 2.64 11.12
N GLU A 20 -17.88 3.19 10.07
CA GLU A 20 -19.29 3.59 10.00
C GLU A 20 -20.16 2.48 9.38
N SER A 21 -21.48 2.71 9.29
CA SER A 21 -22.36 1.81 8.54
C SER A 21 -21.99 1.75 7.05
N PRO A 22 -22.29 0.66 6.33
CA PRO A 22 -21.97 0.51 4.90
C PRO A 22 -22.44 1.68 4.01
N GLU A 23 -23.62 2.23 4.27
CA GLU A 23 -24.18 3.36 3.51
C GLU A 23 -23.44 4.65 3.84
N ARG A 24 -23.20 4.89 5.14
CA ARG A 24 -22.50 6.09 5.58
C ARG A 24 -21.04 6.09 5.15
N ALA A 25 -20.40 4.93 5.19
CA ALA A 25 -19.03 4.75 4.73
C ALA A 25 -18.88 5.10 3.24
N ALA A 26 -19.88 4.75 2.41
CA ALA A 26 -19.91 5.09 0.99
C ALA A 26 -20.06 6.60 0.77
N GLU A 27 -21.02 7.25 1.44
CA GLU A 27 -21.17 8.71 1.37
C GLU A 27 -19.88 9.44 1.76
N LEU A 28 -19.25 9.01 2.85
CA LEU A 28 -18.01 9.60 3.34
C LEU A 28 -16.84 9.36 2.39
N ALA A 29 -16.77 8.20 1.75
CA ALA A 29 -15.70 7.91 0.78
C ALA A 29 -15.76 8.86 -0.42
N THR A 30 -16.96 9.12 -0.95
CA THR A 30 -17.15 10.11 -2.02
C THR A 30 -16.70 11.50 -1.57
N ILE A 31 -17.11 11.96 -0.37
CA ILE A 31 -16.70 13.26 0.19
C ILE A 31 -15.17 13.36 0.32
N VAL A 32 -14.53 12.30 0.84
CA VAL A 32 -13.07 12.23 0.99
C VAL A 32 -12.39 12.33 -0.36
N ASN A 33 -12.83 11.55 -1.35
CA ASN A 33 -12.22 11.52 -2.68
C ASN A 33 -12.41 12.84 -3.43
N ASP A 34 -13.56 13.50 -3.28
CA ASP A 34 -13.79 14.84 -3.81
C ASP A 34 -12.88 15.88 -3.15
N GLY A 35 -12.62 15.74 -1.85
CA GLY A 35 -11.65 16.56 -1.12
C GLY A 35 -10.21 16.36 -1.61
N LEU A 36 -9.81 15.11 -1.85
CA LEU A 36 -8.51 14.77 -2.45
C LEU A 36 -8.36 15.34 -3.86
N ALA A 37 -9.41 15.23 -4.69
CA ALA A 37 -9.44 15.79 -6.03
C ALA A 37 -9.33 17.32 -5.99
N SER A 38 -10.09 17.98 -5.11
CA SER A 38 -10.00 19.42 -4.89
C SER A 38 -8.60 19.87 -4.46
N ALA A 39 -7.91 19.11 -3.61
CA ALA A 39 -6.55 19.43 -3.18
C ALA A 39 -5.56 19.30 -4.35
N ARG A 40 -5.66 18.23 -5.14
CA ARG A 40 -4.89 18.05 -6.38
C ARG A 40 -5.16 19.19 -7.37
N ASP A 41 -6.41 19.49 -7.68
CA ASP A 41 -6.77 20.43 -8.74
C ASP A 41 -6.36 21.87 -8.39
N ARG A 42 -6.29 22.21 -7.10
CA ARG A 42 -5.74 23.50 -6.63
C ARG A 42 -4.22 23.58 -6.77
N HIS A 43 -3.50 22.46 -6.67
CA HIS A 43 -2.04 22.40 -6.75
C HIS A 43 -1.55 21.15 -7.51
N PRO A 44 -1.83 21.04 -8.82
CA PRO A 44 -1.62 19.79 -9.57
C PRO A 44 -0.14 19.42 -9.73
N GLU A 45 0.75 20.41 -9.69
CA GLU A 45 2.21 20.17 -9.68
C GLU A 45 2.69 19.59 -8.34
N ARG A 46 1.94 19.81 -7.26
CA ARG A 46 2.34 19.47 -5.88
C ARG A 46 1.65 18.22 -5.34
N PHE A 47 0.46 17.90 -5.84
CA PHE A 47 -0.33 16.79 -5.35
C PHE A 47 -0.82 15.87 -6.47
N THR A 48 -0.99 14.61 -6.11
CA THR A 48 -1.92 13.65 -6.71
C THR A 48 -2.53 12.86 -5.56
N ALA A 49 -3.37 11.87 -5.81
CA ALA A 49 -3.95 11.06 -4.74
C ALA A 49 -4.17 9.61 -5.15
N LEU A 50 -4.20 8.71 -4.17
CA LEU A 50 -4.82 7.40 -4.30
C LEU A 50 -6.15 7.44 -3.56
N ALA A 51 -7.21 6.99 -4.22
CA ALA A 51 -8.56 7.07 -3.67
C ALA A 51 -8.75 6.15 -2.46
N HIS A 52 -9.68 6.53 -1.59
CA HIS A 52 -10.20 5.69 -0.51
C HIS A 52 -11.47 4.96 -0.98
N LEU A 53 -11.63 3.68 -0.62
CA LEU A 53 -12.83 2.89 -0.92
C LEU A 53 -13.58 2.44 0.34
N PRO A 54 -14.93 2.45 0.34
CA PRO A 54 -15.76 1.97 1.44
C PRO A 54 -15.88 0.43 1.41
N LEU A 55 -14.80 -0.30 1.71
CA LEU A 55 -14.78 -1.77 1.54
C LEU A 55 -15.77 -2.55 2.43
N ASN A 56 -16.32 -1.95 3.49
CA ASN A 56 -17.45 -2.55 4.23
C ASN A 56 -18.76 -2.58 3.40
N ASN A 57 -18.76 -1.98 2.20
CA ASN A 57 -19.80 -2.06 1.19
C ASN A 57 -19.17 -2.37 -0.19
N PRO A 58 -18.92 -3.65 -0.55
CA PRO A 58 -18.20 -4.00 -1.78
C PRO A 58 -18.82 -3.47 -3.07
N GLN A 59 -20.16 -3.39 -3.14
CA GLN A 59 -20.85 -2.85 -4.30
C GLN A 59 -20.62 -1.33 -4.44
N ALA A 60 -20.73 -0.58 -3.34
CA ALA A 60 -20.41 0.84 -3.36
C ALA A 60 -18.92 1.10 -3.60
N ALA A 61 -18.04 0.23 -3.10
CA ALA A 61 -16.61 0.31 -3.35
C ALA A 61 -16.27 0.13 -4.84
N LEU A 62 -16.94 -0.79 -5.54
CA LEU A 62 -16.78 -0.94 -6.99
C LEU A 62 -17.27 0.31 -7.74
N GLY A 63 -18.45 0.83 -7.40
CA GLY A 63 -18.97 2.03 -8.04
C GLY A 63 -18.11 3.27 -7.80
N GLU A 64 -17.57 3.43 -6.59
CA GLU A 64 -16.63 4.51 -6.28
C GLU A 64 -15.27 4.29 -6.99
N LEU A 65 -14.81 3.04 -7.14
CA LEU A 65 -13.62 2.73 -7.91
C LEU A 65 -13.77 3.16 -9.39
N ASP A 66 -14.91 2.87 -10.02
CA ASP A 66 -15.20 3.34 -11.38
C ASP A 66 -15.10 4.87 -11.46
N ARG A 67 -15.79 5.57 -10.55
CA ARG A 67 -15.81 7.04 -10.52
C ARG A 67 -14.42 7.65 -10.34
N VAL A 68 -13.63 7.15 -9.39
CA VAL A 68 -12.33 7.75 -9.07
C VAL A 68 -11.29 7.50 -10.17
N LEU A 69 -11.38 6.38 -10.88
CA LEU A 69 -10.51 6.08 -12.01
C LEU A 69 -10.94 6.85 -13.27
N ASP A 70 -12.23 6.85 -13.61
CA ASP A 70 -12.71 7.34 -14.90
C ASP A 70 -13.06 8.83 -14.90
N GLU A 71 -13.63 9.33 -13.79
CA GLU A 71 -14.04 10.73 -13.69
C GLU A 71 -12.98 11.57 -12.98
N LEU A 72 -12.45 11.09 -11.85
CA LEU A 72 -11.44 11.84 -11.10
C LEU A 72 -10.02 11.61 -11.62
N ASN A 73 -9.77 10.61 -12.47
CA ASN A 73 -8.44 10.29 -13.01
C ASN A 73 -7.38 10.08 -11.93
N PHE A 74 -7.74 9.47 -10.80
CA PHE A 74 -6.73 8.99 -9.85
C PHE A 74 -6.02 7.75 -10.44
N PRO A 75 -4.70 7.62 -10.23
CA PRO A 75 -3.93 6.49 -10.75
C PRO A 75 -4.19 5.17 -10.00
N GLY A 76 -4.99 5.18 -8.94
CA GLY A 76 -5.31 4.01 -8.15
C GLY A 76 -5.92 4.34 -6.80
N VAL A 77 -5.83 3.37 -5.88
CA VAL A 77 -6.45 3.41 -4.55
C VAL A 77 -5.48 3.00 -3.46
N MET A 78 -5.71 3.53 -2.25
CA MET A 78 -5.13 2.98 -1.04
C MET A 78 -6.18 2.14 -0.34
N LEU A 79 -5.88 0.86 -0.11
CA LEU A 79 -6.76 -0.04 0.64
C LEU A 79 -6.18 -0.30 2.02
N TYR A 80 -7.06 -0.36 3.01
CA TYR A 80 -6.70 -0.84 4.33
C TYR A 80 -6.54 -2.36 4.34
N SER A 81 -5.59 -2.86 5.12
CA SER A 81 -5.27 -4.29 5.33
C SER A 81 -6.47 -5.20 5.63
N ASN A 82 -7.56 -4.64 6.16
CA ASN A 82 -8.85 -5.31 6.33
C ASN A 82 -10.01 -4.30 6.25
N ALA A 83 -11.23 -4.81 6.02
CA ALA A 83 -12.47 -4.04 6.06
C ALA A 83 -13.32 -4.51 7.24
N SER A 84 -13.24 -3.80 8.38
CA SER A 84 -13.98 -4.14 9.61
C SER A 84 -13.74 -5.60 10.06
N GLY A 85 -12.48 -6.05 9.97
CA GLY A 85 -12.05 -7.41 10.29
C GLY A 85 -12.16 -8.41 9.13
N VAL A 86 -12.81 -8.05 8.01
CA VAL A 86 -12.84 -8.89 6.80
C VAL A 86 -11.49 -8.76 6.07
N PRO A 87 -10.76 -9.86 5.84
CA PRO A 87 -9.47 -9.81 5.14
C PRO A 87 -9.63 -9.39 3.68
N LEU A 88 -8.66 -8.64 3.15
CA LEU A 88 -8.63 -8.22 1.73
C LEU A 88 -8.68 -9.39 0.73
N ALA A 89 -8.24 -10.59 1.13
CA ALA A 89 -8.30 -11.77 0.27
C ALA A 89 -9.71 -12.37 0.08
N ASP A 90 -10.73 -11.88 0.80
CA ASP A 90 -12.11 -12.36 0.68
C ASP A 90 -12.66 -12.12 -0.75
N GLU A 91 -13.30 -13.15 -1.32
CA GLU A 91 -13.77 -13.13 -2.71
C GLU A 91 -14.80 -12.01 -2.99
N ARG A 92 -15.43 -11.45 -1.95
CA ARG A 92 -16.33 -10.30 -2.10
C ARG A 92 -15.64 -9.08 -2.71
N PHE A 93 -14.32 -8.98 -2.63
CA PHE A 93 -13.53 -7.88 -3.19
C PHE A 93 -13.01 -8.17 -4.60
N TRP A 94 -13.21 -9.38 -5.14
CA TRP A 94 -12.73 -9.71 -6.48
C TRP A 94 -13.25 -8.80 -7.59
N PRO A 95 -14.51 -8.32 -7.60
CA PRO A 95 -14.94 -7.33 -8.59
C PRO A 95 -14.13 -6.03 -8.55
N VAL A 96 -13.70 -5.59 -7.36
CA VAL A 96 -12.82 -4.42 -7.19
C VAL A 96 -11.44 -4.71 -7.79
N TYR A 97 -10.88 -5.89 -7.54
CA TYR A 97 -9.60 -6.28 -8.12
C TYR A 97 -9.66 -6.47 -9.64
N GLU A 98 -10.73 -7.05 -10.16
CA GLU A 98 -10.95 -7.18 -11.61
C GLU A 98 -10.97 -5.82 -12.30
N ARG A 99 -11.70 -4.85 -11.73
CA ARG A 99 -11.75 -3.49 -12.26
C ARG A 99 -10.42 -2.76 -12.14
N ALA A 100 -9.70 -2.93 -11.04
CA ALA A 100 -8.36 -2.38 -10.84
C ALA A 100 -7.36 -2.97 -11.84
N ASP A 101 -7.43 -4.27 -12.11
CA ASP A 101 -6.60 -4.98 -13.09
C ASP A 101 -6.85 -4.49 -14.52
N GLN A 102 -8.11 -4.23 -14.88
CA GLN A 102 -8.47 -3.64 -16.18
C GLN A 102 -7.87 -2.25 -16.38
N ALA A 103 -7.79 -1.44 -15.33
CA ALA A 103 -7.18 -0.10 -15.37
C ALA A 103 -5.67 -0.08 -15.11
N GLU A 104 -5.04 -1.22 -14.83
CA GLU A 104 -3.66 -1.29 -14.37
C GLU A 104 -3.43 -0.37 -13.15
N ALA A 105 -4.44 -0.30 -12.28
CA ALA A 105 -4.49 0.64 -11.17
C ALA A 105 -3.43 0.31 -10.11
N ILE A 106 -2.97 1.34 -9.42
CA ILE A 106 -2.14 1.18 -8.23
C ILE A 106 -3.03 0.73 -7.07
N ILE A 107 -2.61 -0.30 -6.33
CA ILE A 107 -3.19 -0.61 -5.03
C ILE A 107 -2.09 -0.49 -3.97
N TYR A 108 -2.21 0.54 -3.14
CA TYR A 108 -1.32 0.75 -2.01
C TYR A 108 -1.95 0.20 -0.73
N ILE A 109 -1.30 -0.79 -0.10
CA ILE A 109 -1.80 -1.41 1.12
C ILE A 109 -1.26 -0.66 2.34
N HIS A 110 -2.17 -0.09 3.10
CA HIS A 110 -1.90 0.57 4.37
C HIS A 110 -2.56 -0.22 5.52
N PRO A 111 -1.95 -0.32 6.71
CA PRO A 111 -2.59 -1.00 7.82
C PRO A 111 -3.80 -0.23 8.36
N THR A 112 -4.68 -0.92 9.09
CA THR A 112 -5.74 -0.29 9.89
C THR A 112 -5.76 -0.93 11.27
N TYR A 113 -6.87 -0.84 12.00
CA TYR A 113 -7.08 -1.61 13.22
C TYR A 113 -6.81 -3.11 12.98
N PRO A 114 -5.73 -3.67 13.55
CA PRO A 114 -5.38 -5.06 13.34
C PRO A 114 -6.37 -6.01 14.04
N LEU A 115 -6.43 -7.26 13.58
CA LEU A 115 -7.10 -8.31 14.35
C LEU A 115 -6.31 -8.59 15.65
N GLY A 116 -7.00 -8.67 16.79
CA GLY A 116 -6.34 -8.86 18.09
C GLY A 116 -5.70 -7.59 18.66
N VAL A 117 -6.21 -6.41 18.28
CA VAL A 117 -5.71 -5.10 18.71
C VAL A 117 -5.69 -4.92 20.23
N GLU A 118 -6.51 -5.68 20.95
CA GLU A 118 -6.63 -5.66 22.42
C GLU A 118 -5.29 -6.00 23.09
N ALA A 119 -4.42 -6.75 22.41
CA ALA A 119 -3.07 -7.06 22.90
C ALA A 119 -2.05 -5.92 22.68
N MET A 120 -2.47 -4.79 22.09
CA MET A 120 -1.61 -3.71 21.60
C MET A 120 -2.04 -2.31 22.05
N GLU A 121 -2.96 -2.22 23.01
CA GLU A 121 -3.52 -0.94 23.49
C GLU A 121 -2.50 -0.12 24.32
N GLU A 122 -1.55 -0.79 24.96
CA GLU A 122 -0.50 -0.13 25.73
C GLU A 122 0.66 0.36 24.84
N TYR A 123 1.37 1.39 25.30
CA TYR A 123 2.60 1.92 24.70
C TYR A 123 2.54 2.25 23.19
N MET A 124 1.35 2.48 22.64
CA MET A 124 1.15 2.67 21.21
C MET A 124 1.63 1.46 20.39
N LEU A 125 1.54 0.24 20.93
CA LEU A 125 1.99 -0.96 20.22
C LEU A 125 1.19 -1.22 18.94
N MET A 126 -0.06 -0.74 18.83
CA MET A 126 -0.85 -0.88 17.62
C MET A 126 -0.14 -0.25 16.39
N PRO A 127 0.20 1.05 16.37
CA PRO A 127 0.96 1.61 15.24
C PRO A 127 2.44 1.19 15.20
N LEU A 128 3.06 0.88 16.35
CA LEU A 128 4.50 0.58 16.40
C LEU A 128 4.86 -0.86 16.00
N VAL A 129 3.95 -1.81 16.24
CA VAL A 129 4.16 -3.25 15.96
C VAL A 129 3.00 -3.79 15.14
N GLY A 130 1.77 -3.54 15.58
CA GLY A 130 0.55 -4.06 14.98
C GLY A 130 0.45 -3.75 13.49
N PHE A 131 0.62 -2.48 13.11
CA PHE A 131 0.51 -2.01 11.72
C PHE A 131 1.46 -2.73 10.77
N LEU A 132 2.71 -2.93 11.16
CA LEU A 132 3.69 -3.64 10.33
C LEU A 132 3.30 -5.12 10.15
N MET A 133 2.86 -5.76 11.24
CA MET A 133 2.42 -7.16 11.20
C MET A 133 1.10 -7.33 10.44
N ASP A 134 0.22 -6.34 10.50
CA ASP A 134 -1.07 -6.33 9.83
C ASP A 134 -0.91 -6.19 8.30
N THR A 135 -0.07 -5.27 7.82
CA THR A 135 0.33 -5.20 6.40
C THR A 135 0.96 -6.51 5.93
N THR A 136 1.83 -7.10 6.75
CA THR A 136 2.48 -8.38 6.46
C THR A 136 1.47 -9.50 6.28
N LEU A 137 0.53 -9.61 7.23
CA LEU A 137 -0.51 -10.64 7.22
C LEU A 137 -1.45 -10.48 6.03
N ALA A 138 -1.94 -9.25 5.78
CA ALA A 138 -2.83 -8.95 4.66
C ALA A 138 -2.17 -9.31 3.32
N THR A 139 -0.90 -8.93 3.15
CA THR A 139 -0.13 -9.22 1.94
C THR A 139 0.06 -10.73 1.75
N ALA A 140 0.50 -11.45 2.79
CA ALA A 140 0.67 -12.90 2.70
C ALA A 140 -0.66 -13.61 2.37
N HIS A 141 -1.77 -13.13 2.92
CA HIS A 141 -3.10 -13.67 2.63
C HIS A 141 -3.50 -13.44 1.17
N LEU A 142 -3.31 -12.23 0.63
CA LEU A 142 -3.57 -11.92 -0.78
C LEU A 142 -2.79 -12.84 -1.72
N ILE A 143 -1.50 -13.07 -1.42
CA ILE A 143 -0.61 -13.93 -2.19
C ILE A 143 -1.14 -15.37 -2.20
N TYR A 144 -1.36 -15.98 -1.03
CA TYR A 144 -1.83 -17.37 -0.98
C TYR A 144 -3.28 -17.56 -1.46
N ALA A 145 -4.09 -16.51 -1.46
CA ALA A 145 -5.40 -16.50 -2.08
C ALA A 145 -5.34 -16.43 -3.62
N GLY A 146 -4.16 -16.18 -4.21
CA GLY A 146 -3.98 -16.10 -5.65
C GLY A 146 -4.47 -14.79 -6.26
N VAL A 147 -4.67 -13.74 -5.46
CA VAL A 147 -5.18 -12.45 -5.96
C VAL A 147 -4.20 -11.85 -6.99
N PRO A 148 -2.88 -11.74 -6.73
CA PRO A 148 -1.95 -11.20 -7.73
C PRO A 148 -1.74 -12.13 -8.94
N GLU A 149 -1.96 -13.44 -8.81
CA GLU A 149 -1.92 -14.36 -9.95
C GLU A 149 -3.11 -14.17 -10.89
N ARG A 150 -4.30 -13.97 -10.32
CA ARG A 150 -5.53 -13.75 -11.07
C ARG A 150 -5.63 -12.35 -11.66
N PHE A 151 -5.06 -11.36 -10.97
CA PHE A 151 -5.12 -9.94 -11.33
C PHE A 151 -3.70 -9.36 -11.49
N PRO A 152 -2.93 -9.83 -12.50
CA PRO A 152 -1.50 -9.57 -12.62
C PRO A 152 -1.14 -8.16 -13.08
N ARG A 153 -2.10 -7.37 -13.59
CA ARG A 153 -1.86 -6.00 -14.05
C ARG A 153 -2.02 -4.96 -12.95
N ILE A 154 -2.55 -5.34 -11.78
CA ILE A 154 -2.56 -4.46 -10.61
C ILE A 154 -1.13 -4.16 -10.20
N ARG A 155 -0.82 -2.87 -9.99
CA ARG A 155 0.48 -2.43 -9.51
C ARG A 155 0.44 -2.26 -8.01
N TRP A 156 0.92 -3.27 -7.29
CA TRP A 156 0.87 -3.31 -5.83
C TRP A 156 1.98 -2.51 -5.19
N ALA A 157 1.66 -1.77 -4.14
CA ALA A 157 2.61 -1.09 -3.27
C ALA A 157 2.29 -1.38 -1.80
N LEU A 158 3.31 -1.48 -0.95
CA LEU A 158 3.15 -1.80 0.47
C LEU A 158 3.74 -0.71 1.36
N CYS A 159 2.96 -0.32 2.37
CA CYS A 159 3.36 0.65 3.39
C CYS A 159 4.40 0.06 4.36
N HIS A 160 5.14 0.94 5.03
CA HIS A 160 6.10 0.61 6.09
C HIS A 160 7.17 -0.39 5.65
N THR A 161 7.71 -0.18 4.45
CA THR A 161 8.70 -1.06 3.80
C THR A 161 8.18 -2.50 3.66
N GLY A 162 6.86 -2.66 3.51
CA GLY A 162 6.18 -3.95 3.43
C GLY A 162 6.05 -4.68 4.76
N GLY A 163 6.18 -3.98 5.89
CA GLY A 163 6.20 -4.58 7.21
C GLY A 163 7.38 -5.54 7.37
N ALA A 164 7.09 -6.83 7.53
CA ALA A 164 8.08 -7.90 7.65
C ALA A 164 8.24 -8.73 6.37
N ILE A 165 7.61 -8.35 5.25
CA ILE A 165 7.63 -9.13 4.01
C ILE A 165 9.05 -9.41 3.49
N PRO A 166 9.96 -8.43 3.35
CA PRO A 166 11.33 -8.70 2.89
C PRO A 166 12.07 -9.72 3.78
N PHE A 167 11.78 -9.73 5.09
CA PHE A 167 12.34 -10.69 6.04
C PHE A 167 11.69 -12.07 5.95
N LEU A 168 10.38 -12.13 5.69
CA LEU A 168 9.59 -13.37 5.74
C LEU A 168 9.45 -14.08 4.39
N ALA A 169 9.84 -13.48 3.27
CA ALA A 169 9.58 -14.03 1.93
C ALA A 169 10.07 -15.48 1.76
N GLU A 170 11.27 -15.82 2.23
CA GLU A 170 11.79 -17.20 2.19
C GLU A 170 10.94 -18.17 3.01
N ARG A 171 10.43 -17.73 4.17
CA ARG A 171 9.56 -18.55 5.01
C ARG A 171 8.22 -18.83 4.34
N LEU A 172 7.71 -17.87 3.55
CA LEU A 172 6.52 -18.06 2.74
C LEU A 172 6.80 -19.09 1.63
N ASP A 173 7.92 -19.00 0.94
CA ASP A 173 8.32 -20.00 -0.07
C ASP A 173 8.41 -21.41 0.51
N ARG A 174 9.02 -21.56 1.69
CA ARG A 174 9.02 -22.85 2.42
C ARG A 174 7.63 -23.32 2.81
N GLY A 175 6.72 -22.40 3.14
CA GLY A 175 5.31 -22.71 3.34
C GLY A 175 4.67 -23.27 2.08
N PHE A 176 4.91 -22.60 0.95
CA PHE A 176 4.51 -23.04 -0.38
C PHE A 176 5.06 -24.44 -0.68
N GLU A 177 6.32 -24.76 -0.39
CA GLU A 177 6.91 -26.08 -0.66
C GLU A 177 6.41 -27.19 0.30
N ALA A 178 6.26 -26.87 1.58
CA ALA A 178 5.96 -27.86 2.61
C ALA A 178 4.47 -28.23 2.68
N TYR A 179 3.56 -27.27 2.46
CA TYR A 179 2.13 -27.45 2.71
C TYR A 179 1.33 -27.33 1.42
N SER A 180 0.60 -28.39 1.04
CA SER A 180 -0.25 -28.38 -0.16
C SER A 180 -1.28 -27.25 -0.16
N ARG A 181 -1.81 -26.87 1.01
CA ARG A 181 -2.75 -25.75 1.15
C ARG A 181 -2.16 -24.42 0.66
N CYS A 182 -0.87 -24.19 0.82
CA CYS A 182 -0.17 -23.00 0.37
C CYS A 182 0.02 -22.92 -1.16
N ARG A 183 -0.31 -24.00 -1.89
CA ARG A 183 -0.25 -24.07 -3.36
C ARG A 183 -1.64 -24.19 -4.00
N SER A 184 -2.70 -23.96 -3.23
CA SER A 184 -4.08 -24.20 -3.70
C SER A 184 -4.50 -23.21 -4.79
N ASN A 185 -4.00 -21.97 -4.73
CA ASN A 185 -4.42 -20.87 -5.60
C ASN A 185 -3.26 -20.16 -6.32
N ILE A 186 -2.02 -20.61 -6.10
CA ILE A 186 -0.84 -20.03 -6.74
C ILE A 186 0.06 -21.09 -7.34
N SER A 187 0.72 -20.73 -8.45
CA SER A 187 1.59 -21.60 -9.24
C SER A 187 3.08 -21.27 -9.14
N ARG A 188 3.43 -20.06 -8.70
CA ARG A 188 4.82 -19.61 -8.46
C ARG A 188 5.11 -19.51 -6.96
N LEU A 189 6.38 -19.37 -6.59
CA LEU A 189 6.76 -19.09 -5.20
C LEU A 189 6.19 -17.73 -4.76
N PRO A 190 5.70 -17.59 -3.52
CA PRO A 190 5.26 -16.31 -2.95
C PRO A 190 6.25 -15.17 -3.19
N SER A 191 7.55 -15.40 -3.01
CA SER A 191 8.58 -14.39 -3.20
C SER A 191 8.66 -13.86 -4.63
N GLU A 192 8.26 -14.64 -5.64
CA GLU A 192 8.28 -14.19 -7.02
C GLU A 192 7.25 -13.09 -7.29
N TYR A 193 6.04 -13.18 -6.73
CA TYR A 193 5.05 -12.11 -6.83
C TYR A 193 5.47 -10.90 -5.98
N LEU A 194 6.00 -11.15 -4.78
CA LEU A 194 6.37 -10.09 -3.85
C LEU A 194 7.51 -9.21 -4.38
N ARG A 195 8.45 -9.77 -5.16
CA ARG A 195 9.49 -8.97 -5.84
C ARG A 195 8.95 -8.05 -6.92
N ASP A 196 7.75 -8.32 -7.44
CA ASP A 196 7.08 -7.45 -8.41
C ASP A 196 6.38 -6.26 -7.74
N PHE A 197 6.21 -6.27 -6.41
CA PHE A 197 5.54 -5.21 -5.65
C PHE A 197 6.49 -4.04 -5.37
N TYR A 198 5.91 -2.86 -5.12
CA TYR A 198 6.63 -1.69 -4.64
C TYR A 198 6.63 -1.60 -3.11
N TYR A 199 7.70 -1.04 -2.54
CA TYR A 199 7.89 -0.89 -1.10
C TYR A 199 8.23 0.56 -0.78
N ASP A 200 7.51 1.16 0.16
CA ASP A 200 7.85 2.50 0.62
C ASP A 200 9.12 2.51 1.51
N THR A 201 9.64 3.71 1.78
CA THR A 201 10.78 3.91 2.69
C THR A 201 10.36 4.28 4.13
N VAL A 202 9.13 3.97 4.56
CA VAL A 202 8.66 4.27 5.93
C VAL A 202 9.17 3.20 6.92
N ASN A 203 10.48 3.07 6.91
CA ASN A 203 11.34 2.52 7.92
C ASN A 203 12.69 3.20 7.70
N PHE A 204 12.98 4.24 8.49
CA PHE A 204 14.11 5.12 8.21
C PHE A 204 15.47 4.55 8.64
N ASP A 205 15.54 3.26 8.98
CA ASP A 205 16.79 2.58 9.24
C ASP A 205 17.42 2.07 7.94
N PRO A 206 18.66 2.49 7.58
CA PRO A 206 19.30 2.09 6.33
C PRO A 206 19.49 0.57 6.18
N ALA A 207 19.63 -0.19 7.27
CA ALA A 207 19.75 -1.64 7.17
C ALA A 207 18.42 -2.30 6.77
N CYS A 208 17.29 -1.78 7.27
CA CYS A 208 15.96 -2.21 6.84
C CYS A 208 15.69 -1.88 5.38
N LEU A 209 16.03 -0.65 4.95
CA LEU A 209 15.88 -0.25 3.55
C LEU A 209 16.78 -1.09 2.63
N LYS A 210 18.01 -1.41 3.06
CA LYS A 210 18.89 -2.31 2.33
C LYS A 210 18.32 -3.71 2.18
N LEU A 211 17.67 -4.25 3.21
CA LEU A 211 16.98 -5.55 3.10
C LEU A 211 15.88 -5.51 2.04
N ALA A 212 15.08 -4.44 1.98
CA ALA A 212 14.06 -4.28 0.94
C ALA A 212 14.67 -4.11 -0.46
N LEU A 213 15.76 -3.35 -0.59
CA LEU A 213 16.52 -3.20 -1.83
C LEU A 213 17.08 -4.54 -2.33
N ASP A 214 17.74 -5.30 -1.46
CA ASP A 214 18.31 -6.61 -1.81
C ASP A 214 17.20 -7.62 -2.17
N PHE A 215 16.00 -7.44 -1.61
CA PHE A 215 14.85 -8.30 -1.88
C PHE A 215 14.16 -7.96 -3.22
N ALA A 216 13.67 -6.73 -3.38
CA ALA A 216 12.82 -6.30 -4.49
C ALA A 216 13.57 -5.58 -5.62
N GLY A 217 14.81 -5.15 -5.37
CA GLY A 217 15.60 -4.34 -6.29
C GLY A 217 15.28 -2.85 -6.21
N VAL A 218 16.25 -2.03 -6.62
CA VAL A 218 16.15 -0.56 -6.55
C VAL A 218 14.94 0.02 -7.27
N GLY A 219 14.52 -0.58 -8.40
CA GLY A 219 13.36 -0.13 -9.19
C GLY A 219 12.00 -0.33 -8.53
N ARG A 220 11.96 -0.98 -7.35
CA ARG A 220 10.76 -1.26 -6.58
C ARG A 220 10.65 -0.49 -5.27
N ILE A 221 11.62 0.37 -4.95
CA ILE A 221 11.59 1.18 -3.73
C ILE A 221 11.09 2.58 -4.05
N VAL A 222 10.10 3.07 -3.31
CA VAL A 222 9.53 4.42 -3.49
C VAL A 222 9.65 5.23 -2.22
N ALA A 223 10.05 6.50 -2.32
CA ALA A 223 10.15 7.38 -1.18
C ALA A 223 8.78 7.56 -0.48
N GLY A 224 8.76 7.27 0.83
CA GLY A 224 7.60 7.45 1.71
C GLY A 224 8.03 8.07 3.04
N SER A 225 7.19 8.96 3.58
CA SER A 225 7.50 9.72 4.80
C SER A 225 6.51 9.54 5.94
N ASP A 226 5.30 9.03 5.67
CA ASP A 226 4.20 8.93 6.64
C ASP A 226 3.81 10.27 7.31
N TYR A 227 4.14 11.39 6.65
CA TYR A 227 3.75 12.71 7.09
C TYR A 227 2.21 12.86 6.99
N PRO A 228 1.51 13.46 7.97
CA PRO A 228 2.03 14.21 9.12
C PRO A 228 2.03 13.43 10.45
N HIS A 229 2.02 12.09 10.44
CA HIS A 229 2.02 11.33 11.69
C HIS A 229 3.27 11.62 12.52
N MET A 230 3.15 11.52 13.85
CA MET A 230 4.25 11.85 14.80
C MET A 230 5.52 11.04 14.56
N ILE A 231 5.40 9.81 14.04
CA ILE A 231 6.52 8.92 13.71
C ILE A 231 7.01 9.11 12.26
N GLY A 232 6.22 9.78 11.42
CA GLY A 232 6.57 10.13 10.05
C GLY A 232 7.54 11.32 9.99
N SER A 233 8.34 11.38 8.93
CA SER A 233 9.32 12.46 8.75
C SER A 233 9.82 12.55 7.31
N LEU A 234 9.59 13.70 6.68
CA LEU A 234 10.18 14.05 5.38
C LEU A 234 11.71 14.12 5.45
N GLY A 235 12.26 14.63 6.56
CA GLY A 235 13.71 14.74 6.78
C GLY A 235 14.37 13.37 6.90
N LYS A 236 13.80 12.46 7.71
CA LYS A 236 14.33 11.10 7.85
C LYS A 236 14.16 10.26 6.58
N MET A 237 13.06 10.42 5.85
CA MET A 237 12.90 9.81 4.53
C MET A 237 14.10 10.16 3.64
N LYS A 238 14.44 11.45 3.50
CA LYS A 238 15.56 11.88 2.66
C LYS A 238 16.91 11.38 3.19
N SER A 239 17.19 11.59 4.47
CA SER A 239 18.50 11.25 5.03
C SER A 239 18.76 9.73 5.08
N SER A 240 17.73 8.91 5.27
CA SER A 240 17.86 7.45 5.23
C SER A 240 18.13 6.93 3.82
N ILE A 241 17.49 7.50 2.79
CA ILE A 241 17.75 7.16 1.38
C ILE A 241 19.19 7.52 1.00
N SER A 242 19.65 8.74 1.30
CA SER A 242 21.03 9.16 0.98
C SER A 242 22.10 8.35 1.75
N ALA A 243 21.74 7.73 2.88
CA ALA A 243 22.64 6.88 3.66
C ALA A 243 22.80 5.46 3.09
N LEU A 244 22.05 5.07 2.05
CA LEU A 244 22.10 3.73 1.46
C LEU A 244 23.37 3.45 0.65
N GLY A 245 24.13 4.49 0.30
CA GLY A 245 25.34 4.36 -0.52
C GLY A 245 25.05 3.94 -1.96
N LEU A 246 23.87 4.31 -2.47
CA LEU A 246 23.47 4.12 -3.86
C LEU A 246 24.26 5.04 -4.80
N SER A 247 24.32 4.69 -6.08
CA SER A 247 24.75 5.65 -7.10
C SER A 247 23.77 6.83 -7.18
N MET A 248 24.19 7.94 -7.79
CA MET A 248 23.31 9.11 -7.96
C MET A 248 22.02 8.77 -8.72
N GLU A 249 22.13 7.91 -9.75
CA GLU A 249 20.98 7.48 -10.57
C GLU A 249 20.00 6.61 -9.77
N GLU A 250 20.53 5.68 -8.96
CA GLU A 250 19.72 4.83 -8.09
C GLU A 250 19.05 5.63 -6.96
N GLU A 251 19.76 6.59 -6.35
CA GLU A 251 19.19 7.48 -5.34
C GLU A 251 18.05 8.33 -5.94
N GLU A 252 18.24 8.89 -7.13
CA GLU A 252 17.19 9.62 -7.85
C GLU A 252 15.99 8.74 -8.19
N ALA A 253 16.23 7.49 -8.60
CA ALA A 253 15.18 6.50 -8.86
C ALA A 253 14.34 6.24 -7.60
N VAL A 254 14.96 6.01 -6.45
CA VAL A 254 14.23 5.80 -5.18
C VAL A 254 13.51 7.07 -4.72
N MET A 255 14.17 8.23 -4.82
CA MET A 255 13.62 9.51 -4.35
C MET A 255 12.40 9.94 -5.17
N SER A 256 12.37 9.67 -6.47
CA SER A 256 11.27 10.12 -7.33
C SER A 256 11.03 9.28 -8.61
N GLY A 257 12.08 8.75 -9.25
CA GLY A 257 11.96 8.10 -10.56
C GLY A 257 10.99 6.92 -10.59
N ASN A 258 11.06 6.05 -9.58
CA ASN A 258 10.18 4.90 -9.44
C ASN A 258 8.72 5.30 -9.21
N ALA A 259 8.49 6.32 -8.36
CA ALA A 259 7.15 6.84 -8.10
C ALA A 259 6.56 7.49 -9.36
N ARG A 260 7.37 8.23 -10.13
CA ARG A 260 6.97 8.79 -11.43
C ARG A 260 6.58 7.71 -12.43
N GLY A 261 7.40 6.68 -12.59
CA GLY A 261 7.07 5.53 -13.43
C GLY A 261 5.80 4.81 -12.98
N LEU A 262 5.62 4.62 -11.67
CA LEU A 262 4.41 4.03 -11.09
C LEU A 262 3.17 4.91 -11.31
N LEU A 263 3.29 6.23 -11.28
CA LEU A 263 2.17 7.16 -11.46
C LEU A 263 1.91 7.52 -12.93
N GLY A 264 2.81 7.18 -13.84
CA GLY A 264 2.74 7.60 -15.25
C GLY A 264 3.07 9.09 -15.48
N LEU A 265 3.99 9.65 -14.68
CA LEU A 265 4.40 11.08 -14.68
C LEU A 265 5.80 11.33 -15.28
#